data_AF-A0A7J9VNY9-F1
#
_entry.id   AF-A0A7J9VNY9-F1
#
_cell.length_a   1.000
_cell.length_b   1.000
_cell.length_c   1.000
_cell.angle_alpha   90.00
_cell.angle_beta   90.00
_cell.angle_gamma   90.00
#
_symmetry.space_group_name_H-M   'P 1'
#
loop_
_entity.id
_entity.type
_entity.pdbx_description
1 polymer ?
#
loop_
_entity_poly.entity_id
_entity_poly.type
_entity_poly.pdbx_seq_one_letter_code
_entity_poly.pdbx_strand_id
1 'polypeptide(L)'
;MLTLPQPPVWVADALCAQVDPEIFFPRKGEPNTAARRVCAACPVAAECRAHAIRSGEPHGIWGGLTAQQRRTEQPERIAPRPIKHGTPGGERTHRRRGETPCAACREAVNAYRRRQSGEGRAA
;
A
#
# COMPACT_ATOMS: atom_id res chain seq x y z
N MET A 1 14.43 9.03 -35.16
CA MET A 1 14.40 7.60 -34.82
C MET A 1 13.93 7.48 -33.38
N LEU A 2 12.76 6.89 -33.14
CA LEU A 2 12.27 6.64 -31.78
C LEU A 2 12.74 5.25 -31.36
N THR A 3 13.70 5.18 -30.44
CA THR A 3 14.03 3.94 -29.74
C THR A 3 12.92 3.67 -28.73
N LEU A 4 12.14 2.61 -28.93
CA LEU A 4 11.20 2.15 -27.91
C LEU A 4 11.99 1.56 -26.73
N PRO A 5 11.58 1.84 -25.49
CA PRO A 5 12.21 1.23 -24.33
C PRO A 5 12.07 -0.29 -24.42
N GLN A 6 13.19 -1.00 -24.27
CA GLN A 6 13.14 -2.45 -24.25
C GLN A 6 12.44 -2.94 -22.99
N PRO A 7 11.62 -4.00 -23.09
CA PRO A 7 11.00 -4.58 -21.91
C PRO A 7 12.08 -5.12 -20.95
N PRO A 8 11.79 -5.17 -19.64
CA PRO A 8 12.68 -5.78 -18.68
C PRO A 8 13.04 -7.22 -19.07
N VAL A 9 14.29 -7.64 -18.83
CA VAL A 9 14.80 -8.96 -19.26
C VAL A 9 13.97 -10.14 -18.74
N TRP A 10 13.41 -10.04 -17.54
CA TRP A 10 12.57 -11.08 -16.95
C TRP A 10 11.28 -11.34 -17.73
N VAL A 11 10.83 -10.40 -18.57
CA VAL A 11 9.62 -10.59 -19.39
C VAL A 11 9.79 -11.72 -20.39
N ALA A 12 11.03 -12.01 -20.81
CA ALA A 12 11.32 -13.10 -21.76
C ALA A 12 10.90 -14.48 -21.23
N ASP A 13 10.92 -14.70 -19.91
CA ASP A 13 10.59 -15.97 -19.27
C ASP A 13 9.12 -16.02 -18.78
N ALA A 14 8.29 -15.05 -19.16
CA ALA A 14 6.92 -14.96 -18.71
C ALA A 14 6.01 -15.98 -19.43
N LEU A 15 5.44 -16.92 -18.67
CA LEU A 15 4.52 -17.94 -19.20
C LEU A 15 3.19 -17.36 -19.74
N CYS A 16 2.84 -16.12 -19.40
CA CYS A 16 1.59 -15.51 -19.84
C CYS A 16 1.51 -15.32 -21.36
N ALA A 17 2.65 -15.27 -22.06
CA ALA A 17 2.68 -15.19 -23.53
C ALA A 17 2.23 -16.50 -24.23
N GLN A 18 2.10 -17.60 -23.48
CA GLN A 18 1.77 -18.94 -24.01
C GLN A 18 0.29 -19.32 -23.87
N VAL A 19 -0.53 -18.40 -23.36
CA VAL A 19 -1.96 -18.61 -23.10
C VAL A 19 -2.76 -17.43 -23.63
N ASP A 20 -4.09 -17.56 -23.66
CA ASP A 20 -4.99 -16.47 -24.04
C ASP A 20 -4.81 -15.27 -23.08
N PRO A 21 -4.45 -14.07 -23.58
CA PRO A 21 -4.26 -12.89 -22.74
C PRO A 21 -5.53 -12.45 -22.00
N GLU A 22 -6.73 -12.76 -22.51
CA GLU A 22 -8.00 -12.32 -21.93
C GLU A 22 -8.22 -12.91 -20.52
N ILE A 23 -7.62 -14.07 -20.21
CA ILE A 23 -7.75 -14.70 -18.89
C ILE A 23 -7.17 -13.82 -17.77
N PHE A 24 -6.24 -12.93 -18.10
CA PHE A 24 -5.62 -11.99 -17.15
C PHE A 24 -6.47 -10.74 -16.91
N PHE A 25 -7.53 -10.54 -17.69
CA PHE A 25 -8.44 -9.39 -17.59
C PHE A 25 -9.90 -9.83 -17.34
N PRO A 26 -10.18 -10.60 -16.27
CA PRO A 26 -11.53 -11.07 -15.99
C PRO A 26 -12.49 -9.91 -15.74
N ARG A 27 -13.73 -10.04 -16.20
CA ARG A 27 -14.80 -9.08 -15.89
C ARG A 27 -15.18 -9.15 -14.42
N LYS A 28 -15.90 -8.13 -13.95
CA LYS A 28 -16.37 -8.08 -12.57
C LYS A 28 -17.24 -9.31 -12.25
N GLY A 29 -16.79 -10.11 -11.28
CA GLY A 29 -17.48 -11.33 -10.85
C GLY A 29 -17.03 -12.61 -11.56
N GLU A 30 -16.19 -12.51 -12.60
CA GLU A 30 -15.60 -13.68 -13.23
C GLU A 30 -14.46 -14.28 -12.39
N PRO A 31 -14.30 -15.61 -12.42
CA PRO A 31 -13.23 -16.28 -11.69
C PRO A 31 -11.85 -15.94 -12.27
N ASN A 32 -10.89 -15.69 -11.40
CA ASN A 32 -9.49 -15.44 -11.76
C ASN A 32 -8.61 -16.72 -11.71
N THR A 33 -9.22 -17.90 -11.62
CA THR A 33 -8.53 -19.16 -11.34
C THR A 33 -7.55 -19.55 -12.46
N ALA A 34 -7.93 -19.35 -13.72
CA ALA A 34 -7.07 -19.67 -14.87
C ALA A 34 -5.78 -18.84 -14.87
N ALA A 35 -5.88 -17.52 -14.82
CA ALA A 35 -4.71 -16.63 -14.71
C ALA A 35 -3.87 -16.93 -13.47
N ARG A 36 -4.50 -17.17 -12.30
CA ARG A 36 -3.75 -17.50 -11.07
C ARG A 36 -2.97 -18.80 -11.18
N ARG A 37 -3.47 -19.82 -11.87
CA ARG A 37 -2.73 -21.07 -12.15
C ARG A 37 -1.50 -20.81 -13.01
N VAL A 38 -1.64 -20.01 -14.07
CA VAL A 38 -0.50 -19.63 -14.92
C VAL A 38 0.54 -18.86 -14.11
N CYS A 39 0.11 -17.86 -13.32
CA CYS A 39 1.02 -17.12 -12.46
C CYS A 39 1.71 -17.99 -11.40
N ALA A 40 1.04 -19.00 -10.86
CA ALA A 40 1.63 -19.90 -9.86
C ALA A 40 2.75 -20.78 -10.41
N ALA A 41 2.71 -21.10 -11.71
CA ALA A 41 3.76 -21.86 -12.40
C ALA A 41 4.83 -20.95 -13.04
N CYS A 42 4.61 -19.63 -13.08
CA CYS A 42 5.47 -18.70 -13.80
C CYS A 42 6.74 -18.37 -13.00
N PRO A 43 7.95 -18.56 -13.56
CA PRO A 43 9.21 -18.34 -12.84
C PRO A 43 9.42 -16.88 -12.46
N VAL A 44 8.83 -15.94 -13.22
CA VAL A 44 8.99 -14.49 -13.05
C VAL A 44 7.80 -13.83 -12.35
N ALA A 45 6.99 -14.61 -11.64
CA ALA A 45 5.79 -14.10 -10.97
C ALA A 45 6.10 -13.02 -9.91
N ALA A 46 7.24 -13.14 -9.22
CA ALA A 46 7.66 -12.18 -8.20
C ALA A 46 8.06 -10.84 -8.83
N GLU A 47 8.87 -10.85 -9.89
CA GLU A 47 9.31 -9.69 -10.66
C GLU A 47 8.12 -8.99 -11.31
N CYS A 48 7.21 -9.77 -11.91
CA CYS A 48 5.97 -9.28 -12.50
C CYS A 48 5.09 -8.56 -11.47
N ARG A 49 4.89 -9.17 -10.28
CA ARG A 49 4.15 -8.56 -9.17
C ARG A 49 4.79 -7.26 -8.72
N ALA A 50 6.10 -7.29 -8.47
CA ALA A 50 6.84 -6.14 -7.97
C ALA A 50 6.83 -4.99 -9.00
N HIS A 51 6.95 -5.31 -10.29
CA HIS A 51 6.80 -4.35 -11.37
C HIS A 51 5.41 -3.69 -11.34
N ALA A 52 4.34 -4.49 -11.33
CA ALA A 52 2.97 -3.99 -11.35
C ALA A 52 2.59 -3.16 -10.11
N ILE A 53 3.14 -3.48 -8.93
CA ILE A 53 2.95 -2.68 -7.72
C ILE A 53 3.67 -1.33 -7.86
N ARG A 54 4.93 -1.32 -8.32
CA ARG A 54 5.72 -0.09 -8.49
C ARG A 54 5.17 0.83 -9.56
N SER A 55 4.72 0.29 -10.68
CA SER A 55 4.13 1.07 -11.78
C SER A 55 2.69 1.51 -11.49
N GLY A 56 2.05 0.96 -10.45
CA GLY A 56 0.66 1.27 -10.12
C GLY A 56 -0.32 0.75 -11.18
N GLU A 57 0.01 -0.36 -11.85
CA GLU A 57 -0.78 -0.90 -12.96
C GLU A 57 -2.26 -1.08 -12.56
N PRO A 58 -3.20 -0.36 -13.20
CA PRO A 58 -4.58 -0.26 -12.73
C PRO A 58 -5.44 -1.50 -13.00
N HIS A 59 -5.06 -2.37 -13.95
CA HIS A 59 -5.93 -3.43 -14.46
C HIS A 59 -5.26 -4.81 -14.46
N GLY A 60 -6.09 -5.83 -14.67
CA GLY A 60 -5.67 -7.20 -14.86
C GLY A 60 -4.99 -7.87 -13.66
N ILE A 61 -4.56 -9.10 -13.91
CA ILE A 61 -3.87 -9.97 -12.96
C ILE A 61 -2.38 -9.98 -13.29
N TRP A 62 -1.57 -9.58 -12.30
CA TRP A 62 -0.11 -9.47 -12.43
C TRP A 62 0.55 -10.24 -11.30
N GLY A 63 1.46 -11.15 -11.62
CA GLY A 63 2.14 -11.99 -10.64
C GLY A 63 1.19 -12.71 -9.67
N GLY A 64 0.01 -13.09 -10.16
CA GLY A 64 -1.05 -13.78 -9.41
C GLY A 64 -1.96 -12.88 -8.58
N LEU A 65 -1.81 -11.55 -8.63
CA LEU A 65 -2.61 -10.59 -7.89
C LEU A 65 -3.53 -9.78 -8.79
N THR A 66 -4.77 -9.59 -8.34
CA THR A 66 -5.70 -8.61 -8.92
C THR A 66 -5.25 -7.18 -8.62
N ALA A 67 -5.75 -6.21 -9.40
CA ALA A 67 -5.51 -4.79 -9.14
C ALA A 67 -5.89 -4.36 -7.70
N GLN A 68 -6.98 -4.91 -7.14
CA GLN A 68 -7.39 -4.61 -5.76
C GLN A 68 -6.39 -5.14 -4.73
N GLN A 69 -5.86 -6.34 -4.92
CA GLN A 69 -4.84 -6.92 -4.04
C GLN A 69 -3.51 -6.16 -4.16
N ARG A 70 -3.11 -5.74 -5.37
CA ARG A 70 -1.92 -4.90 -5.54
C ARG A 70 -2.05 -3.56 -4.82
N ARG A 71 -3.24 -2.94 -4.83
CA ARG A 71 -3.49 -1.72 -4.05
C ARG A 71 -3.23 -1.92 -2.56
N THR A 72 -3.57 -3.07 -1.98
CA THR A 72 -3.28 -3.33 -0.56
C THR A 72 -1.80 -3.56 -0.27
N GLU A 73 -1.02 -3.93 -1.29
CA GLU A 73 0.43 -4.14 -1.18
C GLU A 73 1.27 -2.88 -1.50
N GLN A 74 0.62 -1.76 -1.86
CA GLN A 74 1.34 -0.52 -2.11
C GLN A 74 1.97 0.02 -0.81
N PRO A 75 3.27 0.36 -0.81
CA PRO A 75 3.95 0.88 0.38
C PRO A 75 3.25 2.09 1.00
N GLU A 76 2.72 3.00 0.18
CA GLU A 76 1.97 4.17 0.64
C GLU A 76 0.73 3.79 1.47
N ARG A 77 0.06 2.71 1.11
CA ARG A 77 -1.16 2.24 1.79
C ARG A 77 -0.87 1.43 3.04
N ILE A 78 0.26 0.71 3.07
CA ILE A 78 0.70 -0.06 4.24
C ILE A 78 1.34 0.88 5.28
N ALA A 79 1.92 2.00 4.84
CA ALA A 79 2.57 2.94 5.73
C ALA A 79 1.62 3.42 6.84
N PRO A 80 2.08 3.44 8.11
CA PRO A 80 1.26 3.94 9.19
C PRO A 80 0.94 5.41 8.95
N ARG A 81 -0.33 5.81 9.19
CA ARG A 81 -0.73 7.21 9.01
C ARG A 81 0.20 8.15 9.80
N PRO A 82 0.55 9.32 9.24
CA PRO A 82 1.33 10.32 9.94
C PRO A 82 0.69 10.70 11.28
N ILE A 83 1.53 10.95 12.30
CA ILE A 83 1.05 11.35 13.62
C ILE A 83 0.50 12.79 13.54
N LYS A 84 -0.72 13.02 14.04
CA LYS A 84 -1.26 14.37 14.19
C LYS A 84 -0.66 15.05 15.42
N HIS A 85 0.48 15.70 15.23
CA HIS A 85 1.19 16.42 16.28
C HIS A 85 0.39 17.58 16.89
N GLY A 86 0.80 18.02 18.08
CA GLY A 86 0.15 19.13 18.79
C GLY A 86 -1.23 18.79 19.35
N THR A 87 -1.54 17.50 19.52
CA THR A 87 -2.83 17.05 20.06
C THR A 87 -2.64 15.97 21.13
N PRO A 88 -3.57 15.82 22.09
CA PRO A 88 -3.57 14.67 23.00
C PRO A 88 -3.64 13.33 22.26
N GLY A 89 -4.24 13.30 21.06
CA GLY A 89 -4.27 12.12 20.20
C GLY A 89 -2.89 11.72 19.69
N GLY A 90 -2.14 12.68 19.15
CA GLY A 90 -0.78 12.43 18.68
C GLY A 90 0.16 11.95 19.79
N GLU A 91 0.00 12.48 20.99
CA GLU A 91 0.72 12.05 22.20
C GLU A 91 0.48 10.56 22.51
N ARG A 92 -0.79 10.12 22.50
CA ARG A 92 -1.14 8.70 22.67
C ARG A 92 -0.56 7.83 21.55
N THR A 93 -0.54 8.32 20.32
CA THR A 93 0.02 7.58 19.18
C THR A 93 1.52 7.32 19.35
N HIS A 94 2.30 8.31 19.79
CA HIS A 94 3.72 8.10 20.12
C HIS A 94 3.89 6.99 21.16
N ARG A 95 3.15 7.05 22.27
CA ARG A 95 3.22 6.04 23.33
C ARG A 95 2.89 4.63 22.82
N ARG A 96 1.84 4.51 22.00
CA ARG A 96 1.44 3.21 21.39
C ARG A 96 2.51 2.65 20.44
N ARG A 97 3.30 3.51 19.82
CA ARG A 97 4.43 3.14 18.94
C ARG A 97 5.75 2.95 19.70
N GLY A 98 5.78 3.10 21.03
CA GLY A 98 7.00 3.03 21.84
C GLY A 98 7.93 4.23 21.65
N GLU A 99 7.44 5.33 21.08
CA GLU A 99 8.20 6.54 20.82
C GLU A 99 8.07 7.53 22.00
N THR A 100 9.10 8.33 22.24
CA THR A 100 9.01 9.46 23.18
C THR A 100 8.14 10.56 22.58
N PRO A 101 7.02 10.97 23.22
CA PRO A 101 6.15 11.99 22.63
C PRO A 101 6.86 13.33 22.50
N CYS A 102 6.72 14.03 21.36
CA CYS A 102 7.37 15.33 21.17
C CYS A 102 6.81 16.44 22.09
N ALA A 103 7.53 17.56 22.20
CA ALA A 103 7.13 18.70 23.04
C ALA A 103 5.70 19.18 22.76
N ALA A 104 5.38 19.45 21.49
CA ALA A 104 4.04 19.91 21.09
C ALA A 104 2.91 18.94 21.51
N CYS A 105 3.15 17.62 21.41
CA CYS A 105 2.19 16.60 21.83
C CYS A 105 2.02 16.58 23.36
N ARG A 106 3.11 16.67 24.12
CA ARG A 106 3.08 16.72 25.59
C ARG A 106 2.40 18.00 26.10
N GLU A 107 2.73 19.14 25.51
CA GLU A 107 2.11 20.44 25.81
C GLU A 107 0.61 20.41 25.56
N ALA A 108 0.17 19.79 24.46
CA ALA A 108 -1.26 19.65 24.18
C ALA A 108 -1.99 18.83 25.25
N VAL A 109 -1.38 17.77 25.78
CA VAL A 109 -1.94 17.01 26.91
C VAL A 109 -1.98 17.84 28.18
N ASN A 110 -0.93 18.60 28.49
CA ASN A 110 -0.89 19.47 29.67
C ASN A 110 -1.96 20.56 29.59
N ALA A 111 -2.10 21.20 28.43
CA ALA A 111 -3.15 22.19 28.19
C ALA A 111 -4.56 21.58 28.31
N TYR A 112 -4.77 20.37 27.80
CA TYR A 112 -6.03 19.64 27.95
C TYR A 112 -6.38 19.35 29.42
N ARG A 113 -5.40 18.86 30.21
CA ARG A 113 -5.60 18.59 31.64
C ARG A 113 -5.97 19.84 32.44
N ARG A 114 -5.27 20.96 32.22
CA ARG A 114 -5.59 22.25 32.86
C ARG A 114 -7.02 22.73 32.58
N ARG A 115 -7.51 22.49 31.36
CA ARG A 115 -8.90 22.83 30.99
C ARG A 115 -9.92 21.96 31.71
N GLN A 116 -9.60 20.69 31.97
CA GLN A 116 -10.48 19.77 32.69
C GLN A 116 -10.47 20.00 34.21
N SER A 117 -9.35 20.43 34.79
CA SER A 117 -9.25 20.73 36.23
C SER A 117 -9.97 22.02 36.64
N GLY A 118 -10.46 22.82 35.68
CA GLY A 118 -11.15 24.07 35.97
C GLY A 118 -10.23 25.24 36.36
N GLU A 119 -8.90 25.05 36.37
CA GLU A 119 -7.88 26.08 36.65
C GLU A 119 -7.72 27.14 35.52
N GLY A 120 -8.77 27.36 34.74
CA GLY A 120 -8.86 28.39 33.70
C GLY A 120 -10.22 29.07 33.61
N ARG A 121 -11.14 28.79 34.55
CA ARG A 121 -12.41 29.51 34.68
C ARG A 121 -12.26 30.54 35.82
N ALA A 122 -11.35 31.50 35.63
CA ALA A 122 -11.34 32.69 36.46
C ALA A 122 -12.37 33.68 35.89
N ALA A 123 -13.29 34.09 36.78
CA ALA A 123 -14.26 35.19 36.78
C ALA A 123 -14.43 36.02 35.51
#